data_AF-A0AAX6E3U8-F1
#
_entry.id   AF-A0AAX6E3U8-F1
#
_cell.length_a   1.000
_cell.length_b   1.000
_cell.length_c   1.000
_cell.angle_alpha   90.00
_cell.angle_beta   90.00
_cell.angle_gamma   90.00
#
_symmetry.space_group_name_H-M   'P 1'
#
loop_
_entity.id
_entity.type
_entity.pdbx_description
1 polymer ?
#
loop_
_entity_poly.entity_id
_entity_poly.type
_entity_poly.pdbx_seq_one_letter_code
_entity_poly.pdbx_strand_id
1 'polypeptide(L)'
;MYKAFIEPDLQTAHIKIINKFNPFSGFQNPTYILKSSRTLSRDQIKAVLSNDHKEHMEETNDLFLLPPGEDSEACQSYLRMRNRDGKYNLMFEEWVTDKPFIISPRITFEVSVRLLGGLMALGYNIAAILKRSSHIFSDDRVTVKIDWLEQLNRRYIQVQGRDRLFVKYIAEQLGLEGSYIPRTYVELIQLEKLVDEVMALPEDLKTKISIDDELVSSPKEALSRASLCRQSGHEKSASQELLFCCLVYQNNNQAKPITWLSVGY
;
A
#
# COMPACT_ATOMS: atom_id res chain seq x y z
N MET A 1 8.37 32.23 19.81
CA MET A 1 7.14 33.01 19.63
C MET A 1 5.95 32.41 20.41
N TYR A 2 5.57 31.14 20.17
CA TYR A 2 4.44 30.49 20.88
C TYR A 2 4.56 30.46 22.43
N LYS A 3 5.67 29.93 22.98
CA LYS A 3 5.83 29.77 24.44
C LYS A 3 5.84 31.07 25.25
N ALA A 4 6.36 32.15 24.68
CA ALA A 4 6.59 33.38 25.44
C ALA A 4 5.37 34.30 25.49
N PHE A 5 4.48 34.23 24.49
CA PHE A 5 3.40 35.20 24.33
C PHE A 5 2.01 34.58 24.13
N ILE A 6 1.93 33.34 23.61
CA ILE A 6 0.65 32.69 23.30
C ILE A 6 0.27 31.67 24.39
N GLU A 7 1.24 30.93 24.91
CA GLU A 7 1.01 29.90 25.94
C GLU A 7 0.44 30.46 27.26
N PRO A 8 0.89 31.60 27.82
CA PRO A 8 0.30 32.18 29.02
C PRO A 8 -1.17 32.61 28.83
N ASP A 9 -1.49 33.23 27.70
CA ASP A 9 -2.84 33.72 27.38
C ASP A 9 -3.83 32.57 27.13
N LEU A 10 -3.35 31.44 26.59
CA LEU A 10 -4.15 30.22 26.46
C LEU A 10 -4.55 29.61 27.81
N GLN A 11 -3.78 29.84 28.88
CA GLN A 11 -4.11 29.33 30.22
C GLN A 11 -5.28 30.09 30.84
N THR A 12 -5.36 31.40 30.60
CA THR A 12 -6.39 32.32 31.13
C THR A 12 -7.61 32.45 30.22
N ALA A 13 -7.57 31.88 29.00
CA ALA A 13 -8.68 31.87 28.09
C ALA A 13 -9.93 31.19 28.69
N HIS A 14 -11.06 31.90 28.66
CA HIS A 14 -12.36 31.41 29.14
C HIS A 14 -12.93 30.29 28.26
N ILE A 15 -12.55 30.25 26.98
CA ILE A 15 -12.95 29.22 26.02
C ILE A 15 -11.67 28.61 25.44
N LYS A 16 -11.54 27.28 25.59
CA LYS A 16 -10.39 26.52 25.10
C LYS A 16 -10.86 25.51 24.06
N ILE A 17 -10.47 25.72 22.80
CA ILE A 17 -10.68 24.75 21.73
C ILE A 17 -9.42 23.89 21.64
N ILE A 18 -9.51 22.66 22.15
CA ILE A 18 -8.38 21.71 22.13
C ILE A 18 -8.59 20.75 20.96
N ASN A 19 -7.73 20.83 19.96
CA ASN A 19 -7.69 19.81 18.91
C ASN A 19 -6.91 18.59 19.44
N LYS A 20 -7.62 17.53 19.84
CA LYS A 20 -7.01 16.24 20.23
C LYS A 20 -6.61 15.38 19.02
N PHE A 21 -6.72 15.92 17.80
CA PHE A 21 -6.32 15.22 16.59
C PHE A 21 -4.82 14.92 16.65
N ASN A 22 -4.50 13.63 16.73
CA ASN A 22 -3.14 13.16 16.56
C ASN A 22 -2.98 12.66 15.11
N PRO A 23 -2.35 13.45 14.21
CA PRO A 23 -2.12 13.03 12.83
C PRO A 23 -1.26 11.76 12.75
N PHE A 24 -0.51 11.41 13.80
CA PHE A 24 0.36 10.24 13.83
C PHE A 24 -0.32 8.98 14.36
N SER A 25 -1.55 9.08 14.88
CA SER A 25 -2.25 7.93 15.49
C SER A 25 -2.51 6.79 14.50
N GLY A 26 -2.76 7.11 13.23
CA GLY A 26 -2.90 6.12 12.14
C GLY A 26 -1.59 5.46 11.75
N PHE A 27 -0.46 6.16 11.90
CA PHE A 27 0.88 5.62 11.69
C PHE A 27 1.34 4.73 12.85
N GLN A 28 0.88 5.01 14.08
CA GLN A 28 1.19 4.22 15.27
C GLN A 28 0.40 2.90 15.34
N ASN A 29 -0.69 2.77 14.59
CA ASN A 29 -1.56 1.58 14.58
C ASN A 29 -1.83 1.09 13.15
N PRO A 30 -0.81 0.53 12.46
CA PRO A 30 -0.98 0.07 11.10
C PRO A 30 -1.94 -1.12 11.02
N THR A 31 -2.58 -1.28 9.86
CA THR A 31 -3.31 -2.52 9.55
C THR A 31 -2.39 -3.49 8.84
N TYR A 32 -2.30 -4.71 9.34
CA TYR A 32 -1.65 -5.82 8.66
C TYR A 32 -2.67 -6.53 7.77
N ILE A 33 -2.30 -6.75 6.51
CA ILE A 33 -3.17 -7.32 5.49
C ILE A 33 -2.45 -8.49 4.82
N LEU A 34 -3.11 -9.65 4.81
CA LEU A 34 -2.76 -10.78 3.96
C LEU A 34 -3.80 -10.90 2.86
N LYS A 35 -3.35 -10.94 1.62
CA LYS A 35 -4.20 -11.05 0.42
C LYS A 35 -3.89 -12.35 -0.31
N SER A 36 -4.92 -13.06 -0.76
CA SER A 36 -4.79 -14.26 -1.60
C SER A 36 -5.77 -14.22 -2.76
N SER A 37 -5.44 -14.90 -3.86
CA SER A 37 -6.34 -15.17 -4.99
C SER A 37 -7.15 -16.45 -4.82
N ARG A 38 -6.97 -17.19 -3.72
CA ARG A 38 -7.77 -18.39 -3.43
C ARG A 38 -9.23 -18.03 -3.26
N THR A 39 -10.09 -18.99 -3.57
CA THR A 39 -11.53 -18.90 -3.34
C THR A 39 -11.89 -19.70 -2.09
N LEU A 40 -12.68 -19.10 -1.21
CA LEU A 40 -13.23 -19.73 -0.02
C LEU A 40 -14.74 -19.54 -0.01
N SER A 41 -15.45 -20.53 0.56
CA SER A 41 -16.88 -20.40 0.80
C SER A 41 -17.13 -19.55 2.05
N ARG A 42 -18.36 -19.02 2.16
CA ARG A 42 -18.79 -18.26 3.34
C ARG A 42 -18.72 -19.12 4.60
N ASP A 43 -19.12 -20.38 4.50
CA ASP A 43 -19.16 -21.31 5.63
C ASP A 43 -17.77 -21.62 6.17
N GLN A 44 -16.76 -21.72 5.30
CA GLN A 44 -15.36 -21.89 5.71
C GLN A 44 -14.85 -20.70 6.52
N ILE A 45 -15.23 -19.48 6.15
CA ILE A 45 -14.85 -18.27 6.88
C ILE A 45 -15.56 -18.21 8.23
N LYS A 46 -16.87 -18.50 8.24
CA LYS A 46 -17.68 -18.54 9.47
C LYS A 46 -17.20 -19.60 10.47
N ALA A 47 -16.66 -20.71 10.00
CA ALA A 47 -16.13 -21.78 10.86
C ALA A 47 -14.86 -21.38 11.63
N VAL A 48 -14.10 -20.39 11.12
CA VAL A 48 -12.84 -19.92 11.72
C VAL A 48 -13.05 -18.68 12.59
N LEU A 49 -14.05 -17.85 12.26
CA LEU A 49 -14.39 -16.65 13.02
C LEU A 49 -15.22 -16.99 14.26
N SER A 50 -15.32 -16.02 15.17
CA SER A 50 -16.17 -16.15 16.35
C SER A 50 -17.66 -16.19 15.96
N ASN A 51 -18.49 -16.79 16.82
CA ASN A 51 -19.93 -16.90 16.58
C ASN A 51 -20.62 -15.53 16.50
N ASP A 52 -20.05 -14.50 17.14
CA ASP A 52 -20.59 -13.14 17.19
C ASP A 52 -20.05 -12.22 16.08
N HIS A 53 -19.52 -12.80 15.00
CA HIS A 53 -19.02 -12.05 13.86
C HIS A 53 -20.12 -11.20 13.20
N LYS A 54 -19.75 -10.01 12.73
CA LYS A 54 -20.64 -9.16 11.94
C LYS A 54 -20.44 -9.45 10.46
N GLU A 55 -21.54 -9.76 9.75
CA GLU A 55 -21.56 -10.01 8.31
C GLU A 55 -22.33 -8.89 7.60
N HIS A 56 -21.73 -8.28 6.58
CA HIS A 56 -22.41 -7.32 5.72
C HIS A 56 -21.77 -7.25 4.33
N MET A 57 -22.56 -6.78 3.36
CA MET A 57 -22.06 -6.42 2.03
C MET A 57 -21.73 -4.93 1.98
N GLU A 58 -20.68 -4.59 1.24
CA GLU A 58 -20.20 -3.22 1.08
C GLU A 58 -19.78 -3.02 -0.38
N GLU A 59 -20.27 -1.95 -1.00
CA GLU A 59 -19.77 -1.49 -2.31
C GLU A 59 -18.89 -0.26 -2.11
N THR A 60 -17.71 -0.30 -2.70
CA THR A 60 -16.73 0.78 -2.62
C THR A 60 -16.26 1.17 -4.00
N ASN A 61 -16.21 2.48 -4.25
CA ASN A 61 -15.60 3.06 -5.44
C ASN A 61 -14.48 3.99 -5.01
N ASP A 62 -13.25 3.63 -5.36
CA ASP A 62 -12.04 4.36 -5.00
C ASP A 62 -11.44 5.03 -6.22
N LEU A 63 -11.23 6.34 -6.12
CA LEU A 63 -10.48 7.14 -7.07
C LEU A 63 -9.06 7.32 -6.53
N PHE A 64 -8.06 6.87 -7.27
CA PHE A 64 -6.65 7.15 -6.99
C PHE A 64 -6.25 8.39 -7.77
N LEU A 65 -5.98 9.46 -7.03
CA LEU A 65 -5.62 10.78 -7.53
C LEU A 65 -4.10 10.92 -7.52
N LEU A 66 -3.54 11.21 -8.69
CA LEU A 66 -2.13 11.54 -8.90
C LEU A 66 -1.91 13.02 -8.54
N PRO A 67 -0.96 13.33 -7.64
CA PRO A 67 -0.57 14.70 -7.35
C PRO A 67 -0.02 15.43 -8.59
N PRO A 68 -0.20 16.77 -8.69
CA PRO A 68 0.33 17.54 -9.80
C PRO A 68 1.86 17.45 -9.84
N GLY A 69 2.42 17.18 -11.02
CA GLY A 69 3.87 17.10 -11.23
C GLY A 69 4.51 15.75 -10.88
N GLU A 70 3.75 14.79 -10.35
CA GLU A 70 4.20 13.40 -10.21
C GLU A 70 3.95 12.61 -11.50
N ASP A 71 4.84 11.67 -11.79
CA ASP A 71 4.70 10.74 -12.90
C ASP A 71 3.77 9.58 -12.53
N SER A 72 2.90 9.18 -13.45
CA SER A 72 1.90 8.14 -13.21
C SER A 72 2.51 6.75 -13.00
N GLU A 73 3.69 6.48 -13.54
CA GLU A 73 4.37 5.17 -13.44
C GLU A 73 5.23 5.06 -12.18
N ALA A 74 5.83 6.17 -11.74
CA ALA A 74 6.70 6.23 -10.57
C ALA A 74 5.98 6.62 -9.27
N CYS A 75 4.73 7.12 -9.34
CA CYS A 75 3.98 7.60 -8.18
C CYS A 75 3.67 6.46 -7.19
N GLN A 76 4.13 6.60 -5.95
CA GLN A 76 3.80 5.71 -4.84
C GLN A 76 2.80 6.35 -3.85
N SER A 77 2.62 7.68 -3.95
CA SER A 77 1.89 8.52 -3.00
C SER A 77 0.52 8.97 -3.52
N TYR A 78 -0.28 8.03 -4.05
CA TYR A 78 -1.63 8.37 -4.51
C TYR A 78 -2.51 8.86 -3.38
N LEU A 79 -3.24 9.96 -3.64
CA LEU A 79 -4.32 10.40 -2.78
C LEU A 79 -5.58 9.60 -3.12
N ARG A 80 -6.14 8.87 -2.16
CA ARG A 80 -7.29 8.01 -2.41
C ARG A 80 -8.58 8.68 -1.95
N MET A 81 -9.52 8.90 -2.86
CA MET A 81 -10.88 9.33 -2.54
C MET A 81 -11.84 8.14 -2.67
N ARG A 82 -12.40 7.68 -1.55
CA ARG A 82 -13.34 6.57 -1.48
C ARG A 82 -14.77 7.08 -1.39
N ASN A 83 -15.65 6.59 -2.25
CA ASN A 83 -17.09 6.65 -2.06
C ASN A 83 -17.61 5.31 -1.53
N ARG A 84 -18.37 5.38 -0.44
CA ARG A 84 -19.15 4.26 0.10
C ARG A 84 -20.56 4.78 0.40
N ASP A 85 -21.57 4.21 -0.24
CA ASP A 85 -22.99 4.54 -0.01
C ASP A 85 -23.29 6.06 -0.08
N GLY A 86 -22.61 6.79 -0.98
CA GLY A 86 -22.76 8.24 -1.15
C GLY A 86 -21.94 9.09 -0.18
N LYS A 87 -21.23 8.48 0.78
CA LYS A 87 -20.30 9.15 1.70
C LYS A 87 -18.89 9.11 1.13
N TYR A 88 -18.29 10.29 1.00
CA TYR A 88 -16.94 10.42 0.48
C TYR A 88 -15.94 10.54 1.61
N ASN A 89 -14.86 9.76 1.51
CA ASN A 89 -13.76 9.76 2.43
C ASN A 89 -12.46 9.99 1.67
N LEU A 90 -11.62 10.90 2.17
CA LEU A 90 -10.26 11.08 1.69
C LEU A 90 -9.34 10.25 2.57
N MET A 91 -8.53 9.41 1.94
CA MET A 91 -7.63 8.46 2.59
C MET A 91 -6.19 8.77 2.20
N PHE A 92 -5.36 8.93 3.22
CA PHE A 92 -3.91 8.97 3.11
C PHE A 92 -3.42 7.60 3.57
N GLU A 93 -2.93 6.81 2.62
CA GLU A 93 -2.43 5.46 2.86
C GLU A 93 -1.01 5.38 2.34
N GLU A 94 -0.08 5.02 3.21
CA GLU A 94 1.26 4.63 2.82
C GLU A 94 1.35 3.12 2.94
N TRP A 95 1.93 2.46 1.93
CA TRP A 95 2.00 1.01 1.89
C TRP A 95 3.44 0.56 2.08
N VAL A 96 3.67 -0.27 3.09
CA VAL A 96 4.95 -0.93 3.31
C VAL A 96 4.74 -2.43 3.17
N THR A 97 5.61 -3.08 2.41
CA THR A 97 5.52 -4.54 2.23
C THR A 97 6.58 -5.24 3.07
N ASP A 98 6.14 -6.02 4.05
CA ASP A 98 6.97 -6.93 4.84
C ASP A 98 6.52 -8.36 4.56
N LYS A 99 7.07 -8.95 3.49
CA LYS A 99 6.55 -10.17 2.86
C LYS A 99 6.31 -11.28 3.89
N PRO A 100 5.12 -11.91 3.92
CA PRO A 100 4.01 -11.79 2.96
C PRO A 100 2.99 -10.68 3.26
N PHE A 101 3.21 -9.85 4.28
CA PHE A 101 2.27 -8.83 4.73
C PHE A 101 2.35 -7.54 3.93
N ILE A 102 1.18 -6.96 3.72
CA ILE A 102 1.02 -5.56 3.36
C ILE A 102 0.69 -4.81 4.65
N ILE A 103 1.50 -3.83 5.00
CA ILE A 103 1.35 -2.96 6.17
C ILE A 103 0.79 -1.64 5.67
N SER A 104 -0.34 -1.23 6.24
CA SER A 104 -1.11 -0.06 5.81
C SER A 104 -1.40 0.85 7.01
N PRO A 105 -0.46 1.74 7.38
CA PRO A 105 -0.78 2.94 8.11
C PRO A 105 -1.74 3.81 7.28
N ARG A 106 -2.86 4.23 7.88
CA ARG A 106 -3.88 5.01 7.17
C ARG A 106 -4.51 6.08 8.03
N ILE A 107 -4.86 7.19 7.38
CA ILE A 107 -5.65 8.27 7.96
C ILE A 107 -6.81 8.56 7.01
N THR A 108 -8.03 8.64 7.56
CA THR A 108 -9.25 8.82 6.78
C THR A 108 -10.01 10.04 7.28
N PHE A 109 -10.49 10.87 6.36
CA PHE A 109 -11.31 12.05 6.63
C PHE A 109 -12.60 11.98 5.84
N GLU A 110 -13.73 12.19 6.49
CA GLU A 110 -14.99 12.39 5.77
C GLU A 110 -14.95 13.76 5.06
N VAL A 111 -15.27 13.78 3.77
CA VAL A 111 -15.18 14.97 2.92
C VAL A 111 -16.45 15.14 2.08
N SER A 112 -16.69 16.37 1.63
CA SER A 112 -17.75 16.64 0.65
C SER A 112 -17.31 16.24 -0.76
N VAL A 113 -18.26 15.83 -1.60
CA VAL A 113 -18.02 15.59 -3.04
C VAL A 113 -17.42 16.80 -3.77
N ARG A 114 -17.70 18.02 -3.28
CA ARG A 114 -17.14 19.26 -3.84
C ARG A 114 -15.62 19.32 -3.78
N LEU A 115 -15.01 18.59 -2.84
CA LEU A 115 -13.56 18.54 -2.67
C LEU A 115 -12.87 17.92 -3.89
N LEU A 116 -13.52 16.96 -4.58
CA LEU A 116 -12.99 16.39 -5.81
C LEU A 116 -12.78 17.49 -6.86
N GLY A 117 -13.77 18.35 -7.09
CA GLY A 117 -13.66 19.47 -8.03
C GLY A 117 -12.53 20.44 -7.67
N GLY A 118 -12.34 20.70 -6.37
CA GLY A 118 -11.22 21.50 -5.88
C GLY A 118 -9.86 20.85 -6.15
N LEU A 119 -9.73 19.55 -5.92
CA LEU A 119 -8.49 18.81 -6.21
C LEU A 119 -8.18 18.81 -7.72
N MET A 120 -9.17 18.59 -8.57
CA MET A 120 -8.99 18.68 -10.03
C MET A 120 -8.51 20.07 -10.46
N ALA A 121 -9.06 21.14 -9.87
CA ALA A 121 -8.63 22.52 -10.15
C ALA A 121 -7.19 22.82 -9.69
N LEU A 122 -6.70 22.10 -8.67
CA LEU A 122 -5.31 22.16 -8.21
C LEU A 122 -4.36 21.30 -9.06
N GLY A 123 -4.87 20.61 -10.10
CA GLY A 123 -4.07 19.81 -11.02
C GLY A 123 -3.94 18.34 -10.65
N TYR A 124 -4.73 17.84 -9.70
CA TYR A 124 -4.80 16.39 -9.46
C TYR A 124 -5.51 15.69 -10.63
N ASN A 125 -4.98 14.54 -11.03
CA ASN A 125 -5.54 13.73 -12.11
C ASN A 125 -6.00 12.37 -11.58
N ILE A 126 -7.08 11.81 -12.14
CA ILE A 126 -7.52 10.45 -11.79
C ILE A 126 -6.62 9.45 -12.52
N ALA A 127 -5.75 8.75 -11.80
CA ALA A 127 -4.84 7.74 -12.36
C ALA A 127 -5.49 6.35 -12.46
N ALA A 128 -6.28 5.98 -11.46
CA ALA A 128 -6.99 4.70 -11.45
C ALA A 128 -8.33 4.81 -10.74
N ILE A 129 -9.27 3.99 -11.19
CA ILE A 129 -10.57 3.80 -10.56
C ILE A 129 -10.65 2.33 -10.16
N LEU A 130 -11.01 2.06 -8.92
CA LEU A 130 -11.21 0.72 -8.37
C LEU A 130 -12.64 0.61 -7.85
N LYS A 131 -13.42 -0.28 -8.45
CA LYS A 131 -14.78 -0.59 -8.01
C LYS A 131 -14.76 -1.98 -7.42
N ARG A 132 -15.19 -2.07 -6.17
CA ARG A 132 -15.05 -3.28 -5.36
C ARG A 132 -16.35 -3.56 -4.62
N SER A 133 -16.89 -4.76 -4.86
CA SER A 133 -17.98 -5.32 -4.07
C SER A 133 -17.37 -6.30 -3.07
N SER A 134 -17.61 -6.06 -1.80
CA SER A 134 -17.00 -6.78 -0.69
C SER A 134 -18.05 -7.48 0.14
N HIS A 135 -17.82 -8.75 0.43
CA HIS A 135 -18.52 -9.45 1.49
C HIS A 135 -17.61 -9.52 2.71
N ILE A 136 -18.01 -8.85 3.79
CA ILE A 136 -17.16 -8.58 4.95
C ILE A 136 -17.67 -9.36 6.15
N PHE A 137 -16.74 -10.09 6.78
CA PHE A 137 -16.91 -10.75 8.06
C PHE A 137 -15.95 -10.12 9.04
N SER A 138 -16.46 -9.55 10.13
CA SER A 138 -15.62 -8.81 11.08
C SER A 138 -15.91 -9.20 12.52
N ASP A 139 -14.83 -9.46 13.24
CA ASP A 139 -14.78 -9.65 14.69
C ASP A 139 -14.02 -8.46 15.31
N ASP A 140 -13.93 -8.41 16.63
CA ASP A 140 -13.22 -7.32 17.33
C ASP A 140 -11.71 -7.26 16.99
N ARG A 141 -11.12 -8.38 16.57
CA ARG A 141 -9.66 -8.50 16.33
C ARG A 141 -9.28 -8.54 14.84
N VAL A 142 -10.13 -9.12 14.00
CA VAL A 142 -9.80 -9.43 12.60
C VAL A 142 -11.00 -9.18 11.70
N THR A 143 -10.72 -8.84 10.45
CA THR A 143 -11.73 -8.67 9.40
C THR A 143 -11.31 -9.46 8.18
N VAL A 144 -12.18 -10.37 7.74
CA VAL A 144 -12.02 -11.15 6.51
C VAL A 144 -12.94 -10.56 5.44
N LYS A 145 -12.40 -10.26 4.27
CA LYS A 145 -13.16 -9.71 3.13
C LYS A 145 -13.01 -10.61 1.93
N ILE A 146 -14.13 -11.00 1.33
CA ILE A 146 -14.16 -11.53 -0.04
C ILE A 146 -14.43 -10.34 -0.96
N ASP A 147 -13.43 -9.94 -1.72
CA ASP A 147 -13.46 -8.78 -2.60
C ASP A 147 -13.60 -9.22 -4.06
N TRP A 148 -14.63 -8.75 -4.74
CA TRP A 148 -14.75 -8.80 -6.20
C TRP A 148 -14.35 -7.47 -6.81
N LEU A 149 -13.37 -7.49 -7.71
CA LEU A 149 -12.86 -6.31 -8.39
C LEU A 149 -13.39 -6.28 -9.82
N GLU A 150 -14.10 -5.21 -10.19
CA GLU A 150 -14.70 -5.05 -11.52
C GLU A 150 -13.61 -4.94 -12.61
N GLN A 151 -12.56 -4.18 -12.34
CA GLN A 151 -11.47 -3.89 -13.29
C GLN A 151 -10.65 -5.13 -13.67
N LEU A 152 -10.50 -6.07 -12.75
CA LEU A 152 -9.72 -7.29 -12.97
C LEU A 152 -10.61 -8.51 -13.25
N ASN A 153 -11.93 -8.37 -13.06
CA ASN A 153 -12.89 -9.48 -13.13
C ASN A 153 -12.47 -10.70 -12.28
N ARG A 154 -11.91 -10.44 -11.09
CA ARG A 154 -11.28 -11.45 -10.22
C ARG A 154 -11.71 -11.28 -8.77
N ARG A 155 -11.74 -12.40 -8.04
CA ARG A 155 -11.96 -12.44 -6.59
C ARG A 155 -10.64 -12.50 -5.85
N TYR A 156 -10.57 -11.78 -4.74
CA TYR A 156 -9.49 -11.87 -3.77
C TYR A 156 -10.06 -12.02 -2.37
N ILE A 157 -9.28 -12.63 -1.49
CA ILE A 157 -9.57 -12.72 -0.08
C ILE A 157 -8.55 -11.88 0.67
N GLN A 158 -9.02 -11.04 1.57
CA GLN A 158 -8.18 -10.26 2.46
C GLN A 158 -8.47 -10.59 3.91
N VAL A 159 -7.42 -10.90 4.68
CA VAL A 159 -7.47 -10.97 6.14
C VAL A 159 -6.74 -9.76 6.68
N GLN A 160 -7.45 -8.93 7.44
CA GLN A 160 -6.97 -7.64 7.95
C GLN A 160 -7.08 -7.58 9.46
N GLY A 161 -6.10 -6.98 10.13
CA GLY A 161 -6.15 -6.78 11.58
C GLY A 161 -5.02 -5.90 12.10
N ARG A 162 -5.06 -5.57 13.40
CA ARG A 162 -4.01 -4.78 14.07
C ARG A 162 -2.88 -5.65 14.64
N ASP A 163 -3.15 -6.92 14.87
CA ASP A 163 -2.20 -7.89 15.40
C ASP A 163 -1.70 -8.80 14.28
N ARG A 164 -0.43 -8.62 13.90
CA ARG A 164 0.22 -9.37 12.81
C ARG A 164 0.17 -10.88 13.03
N LEU A 165 0.43 -11.35 14.25
CA LEU A 165 0.50 -12.78 14.55
C LEU A 165 -0.87 -13.42 14.48
N PHE A 166 -1.88 -12.71 14.97
CA PHE A 166 -3.26 -13.18 14.90
C PHE A 166 -3.81 -13.20 13.46
N VAL A 167 -3.49 -12.19 12.65
CA VAL A 167 -3.83 -12.18 11.22
C VAL A 167 -3.21 -13.37 10.51
N LYS A 168 -1.94 -13.70 10.82
CA LYS A 168 -1.27 -14.88 10.28
C LYS A 168 -2.00 -16.17 10.66
N TYR A 169 -2.29 -16.34 11.95
CA TYR A 169 -2.97 -17.52 12.48
C TYR A 169 -4.32 -17.76 11.77
N ILE A 170 -5.15 -16.72 11.63
CA ILE A 170 -6.44 -16.84 10.94
C ILE A 170 -6.26 -17.18 9.46
N ALA A 171 -5.28 -16.58 8.78
CA ALA A 171 -4.99 -16.90 7.38
C ALA A 171 -4.51 -18.34 7.19
N GLU A 172 -3.71 -18.88 8.13
CA GLU A 172 -3.28 -20.28 8.15
C GLU A 172 -4.47 -21.22 8.37
N GLN A 173 -5.39 -20.91 9.29
CA GLN A 173 -6.63 -21.69 9.51
C GLN A 173 -7.55 -21.69 8.28
N LEU A 174 -7.59 -20.58 7.54
CA LEU A 174 -8.31 -20.48 6.27
C LEU A 174 -7.57 -21.16 5.10
N GLY A 175 -6.40 -21.76 5.35
CA GLY A 175 -5.61 -22.44 4.34
C GLY A 175 -5.09 -21.52 3.24
N LEU A 176 -4.76 -20.27 3.56
CA LEU A 176 -4.23 -19.29 2.58
C LEU A 176 -2.71 -19.35 2.43
N GLU A 177 -2.02 -20.15 3.25
CA GLU A 177 -0.57 -20.26 3.29
C GLU A 177 0.02 -20.61 1.90
N GLY A 178 1.12 -19.94 1.56
CA GLY A 178 1.81 -20.11 0.26
C GLY A 178 1.11 -19.46 -0.95
N SER A 179 -0.05 -18.82 -0.76
CA SER A 179 -0.79 -18.15 -1.85
C SER A 179 -0.90 -16.64 -1.70
N TYR A 180 -0.08 -16.05 -0.83
CA TYR A 180 -0.13 -14.63 -0.53
C TYR A 180 0.38 -13.78 -1.69
N ILE A 181 -0.33 -12.68 -1.95
CA ILE A 181 -0.02 -11.70 -2.98
C ILE A 181 0.34 -10.38 -2.29
N PRO A 182 1.64 -10.08 -2.09
CA PRO A 182 2.11 -8.88 -1.39
C PRO A 182 2.14 -7.68 -2.35
N ARG A 183 1.00 -7.39 -2.98
CA ARG A 183 0.78 -6.23 -3.85
C ARG A 183 -0.52 -5.55 -3.47
N THR A 184 -0.65 -4.25 -3.64
CA THR A 184 -1.93 -3.54 -3.45
C THR A 184 -2.88 -3.83 -4.61
N TYR A 185 -4.14 -3.42 -4.52
CA TYR A 185 -5.07 -3.56 -5.66
C TYR A 185 -4.77 -2.59 -6.79
N VAL A 186 -4.32 -1.37 -6.47
CA VAL A 186 -3.94 -0.39 -7.50
C VAL A 186 -2.75 -0.87 -8.30
N GLU A 187 -1.72 -1.44 -7.65
CA GLU A 187 -0.59 -2.07 -8.32
C GLU A 187 -1.04 -3.20 -9.26
N LEU A 188 -1.97 -4.06 -8.81
CA LEU A 188 -2.48 -5.14 -9.68
C LEU A 188 -3.22 -4.59 -10.91
N ILE A 189 -4.02 -3.53 -10.76
CA ILE A 189 -4.71 -2.89 -11.88
C ILE A 189 -3.72 -2.27 -12.86
N GLN A 190 -2.68 -1.59 -12.36
CA GLN A 190 -1.64 -1.00 -13.19
C GLN A 190 -0.85 -2.06 -13.97
N LEU A 191 -0.52 -3.17 -13.32
CA LEU A 191 0.16 -4.28 -13.98
C LEU A 191 -0.69 -4.93 -15.07
N GLU A 192 -1.99 -5.12 -14.83
CA GLU A 192 -2.88 -5.69 -15.86
C GLU A 192 -2.95 -4.75 -17.08
N LYS A 193 -3.06 -3.42 -16.86
CA LYS A 193 -3.01 -2.43 -17.95
C LYS A 193 -1.73 -2.52 -18.76
N LEU A 194 -0.57 -2.58 -18.09
CA LEU A 194 0.72 -2.70 -18.78
C LEU A 194 0.82 -4.01 -19.59
N VAL A 195 0.31 -5.11 -19.05
CA VAL A 195 0.26 -6.39 -19.79
C VAL A 195 -0.64 -6.27 -21.02
N ASP A 196 -1.82 -5.68 -20.89
CA ASP A 196 -2.74 -5.47 -22.01
C ASP A 196 -2.11 -4.59 -23.11
N GLU A 197 -1.41 -3.52 -22.73
CA GLU A 197 -0.69 -2.64 -23.65
C GLU A 197 0.42 -3.37 -24.39
N VAL A 198 1.23 -4.18 -23.69
CA VAL A 198 2.27 -5.00 -24.31
C VAL A 198 1.67 -6.04 -25.26
N MET A 199 0.54 -6.66 -24.89
CA MET A 199 -0.14 -7.64 -25.74
C MET A 199 -0.76 -7.01 -26.98
N ALA A 200 -1.20 -5.74 -26.90
CA ALA A 200 -1.75 -4.97 -28.01
C ALA A 200 -0.70 -4.40 -28.98
N LEU A 201 0.60 -4.45 -28.63
CA LEU A 201 1.66 -4.05 -29.55
C LEU A 201 1.72 -4.98 -30.78
N PRO A 202 1.95 -4.44 -31.99
CA PRO A 202 2.24 -5.25 -33.17
C PRO A 202 3.43 -6.18 -32.96
N GLU A 203 3.35 -7.40 -33.50
CA GLU A 203 4.38 -8.45 -33.35
C GLU A 203 5.78 -8.00 -33.83
N ASP A 204 5.84 -7.07 -34.79
CA ASP A 204 7.07 -6.50 -35.35
C ASP A 204 7.88 -5.65 -34.34
N LEU A 205 7.23 -5.20 -33.25
CA LEU A 205 7.86 -4.44 -32.17
C LEU A 205 8.16 -5.30 -30.95
N LYS A 206 7.37 -6.36 -30.69
CA LYS A 206 7.61 -7.32 -29.60
C LYS A 206 8.96 -8.04 -29.76
N THR A 207 9.29 -8.43 -30.98
CA THR A 207 10.56 -9.09 -31.34
C THR A 207 11.81 -8.20 -31.23
N LYS A 208 11.64 -6.87 -31.16
CA LYS A 208 12.75 -5.92 -30.89
C LYS A 208 12.93 -5.62 -29.40
N ILE A 209 11.94 -5.99 -28.58
CA ILE A 209 11.95 -5.85 -27.12
C ILE A 209 12.37 -7.17 -26.44
N SER A 210 12.28 -8.31 -27.14
CA SER A 210 12.91 -9.56 -26.72
C SER A 210 14.43 -9.40 -26.75
N ILE A 211 15.02 -8.97 -25.64
CA ILE A 211 16.42 -9.22 -25.32
C ILE A 211 16.60 -10.73 -25.32
N ASP A 212 17.61 -11.21 -26.07
CA ASP A 212 17.91 -12.62 -26.35
C ASP A 212 17.40 -13.60 -25.29
N ASP A 213 16.43 -14.39 -25.72
CA ASP A 213 15.70 -15.43 -24.99
C ASP A 213 16.56 -16.69 -24.73
N GLU A 214 17.84 -16.51 -24.38
CA GLU A 214 18.79 -17.62 -24.15
C GLU A 214 19.13 -17.84 -22.67
N LEU A 215 18.30 -17.38 -21.73
CA LEU A 215 18.53 -17.65 -20.30
C LEU A 215 17.30 -18.08 -19.47
N VAL A 216 16.10 -18.19 -20.05
CA VAL A 216 14.92 -18.66 -19.28
C VAL A 216 14.68 -20.15 -19.52
N SER A 217 15.56 -20.98 -18.94
CA SER A 217 15.21 -22.37 -18.64
C SER A 217 14.55 -22.47 -17.26
N SER A 218 13.54 -23.34 -17.18
CA SER A 218 12.72 -23.67 -16.00
C SER A 218 13.48 -23.60 -14.65
N PRO A 219 12.87 -23.09 -13.56
CA PRO A 219 13.52 -22.92 -12.25
C PRO A 219 14.11 -24.19 -11.63
N LYS A 220 13.79 -25.37 -12.17
CA LYS A 220 14.32 -26.67 -11.71
C LYS A 220 15.69 -27.03 -12.27
N GLU A 221 16.19 -26.38 -13.34
CA GLU A 221 17.52 -26.67 -13.89
C GLU A 221 18.62 -25.68 -13.44
N ALA A 222 18.25 -24.53 -12.89
CA ALA A 222 19.22 -23.53 -12.42
C ALA A 222 19.97 -23.98 -11.14
N LEU A 223 19.33 -24.79 -10.29
CA LEU A 223 19.92 -25.28 -9.03
C LEU A 223 20.94 -26.41 -9.26
N SER A 224 20.76 -27.22 -10.31
CA SER A 224 21.68 -28.30 -10.67
C SER A 224 22.96 -27.78 -11.34
N ARG A 225 22.90 -26.67 -12.09
CA ARG A 225 24.08 -26.07 -12.74
C ARG A 225 24.97 -25.24 -11.79
N ALA A 226 24.41 -24.67 -10.72
CA ALA A 226 25.19 -23.91 -9.72
C ALA A 226 26.10 -24.79 -8.84
N SER A 227 25.90 -26.11 -8.84
CA SER A 227 26.69 -27.07 -8.05
C SER A 227 27.96 -27.55 -8.76
N LEU A 228 28.14 -27.23 -10.05
CA LEU A 228 29.29 -27.67 -10.86
C LEU A 228 30.28 -26.55 -11.22
N CYS A 229 29.98 -25.29 -10.90
CA CYS A 229 30.88 -24.16 -11.15
C CYS A 229 31.65 -23.72 -9.90
N ARG A 230 32.31 -24.67 -9.23
CA ARG A 230 33.35 -24.38 -8.20
C ARG A 230 34.77 -24.72 -8.67
N GLN A 231 34.97 -25.01 -9.94
CA GLN A 231 36.29 -25.36 -10.47
C GLN A 231 36.51 -24.78 -11.87
N SER A 232 36.64 -23.46 -11.97
CA SER A 232 37.48 -22.81 -12.98
C SER A 232 37.48 -21.32 -12.71
N GLY A 233 38.55 -20.84 -12.10
CA GLY A 233 38.77 -19.41 -11.93
C GLY A 233 39.03 -18.75 -13.28
N HIS A 234 38.52 -17.53 -13.44
CA HIS A 234 39.27 -16.40 -13.97
C HIS A 234 38.50 -15.11 -13.69
N GLU A 235 39.19 -14.18 -13.06
CA GLU A 235 38.74 -12.84 -12.70
C GLU A 235 38.42 -11.99 -13.94
N LYS A 236 37.37 -11.17 -13.85
CA LYS A 236 37.38 -9.77 -14.32
C LYS A 236 36.19 -8.98 -13.77
N SER A 237 36.55 -8.06 -12.86
CA SER A 237 35.93 -6.80 -12.45
C SER A 237 34.58 -6.39 -13.07
N ALA A 238 33.52 -6.43 -12.25
CA ALA A 238 32.47 -5.42 -12.21
C ALA A 238 31.67 -5.58 -10.89
N SER A 239 31.23 -4.45 -10.31
CA SER A 239 30.25 -4.30 -9.21
C SER A 239 30.80 -3.91 -7.84
N GLN A 240 30.66 -2.62 -7.50
CA GLN A 240 30.38 -2.16 -6.15
C GLN A 240 29.41 -0.97 -6.19
N GLU A 241 28.15 -1.25 -6.52
CA GLU A 241 26.99 -0.42 -6.15
C GLU A 241 25.98 -1.27 -5.37
N LEU A 242 26.46 -1.89 -4.28
CA LEU A 242 25.64 -2.68 -3.35
C LEU A 242 25.75 -2.17 -1.90
N LEU A 243 25.97 -0.87 -1.73
CA LEU A 243 26.02 -0.21 -0.42
C LEU A 243 25.32 1.16 -0.47
N PHE A 244 23.99 1.18 -0.50
CA PHE A 244 23.26 2.44 -0.23
C PHE A 244 22.02 2.34 0.66
N CYS A 245 21.72 1.18 1.28
CA CYS A 245 20.61 1.05 2.23
C CYS A 245 21.01 0.73 3.69
N CYS A 246 22.28 0.90 4.07
CA CYS A 246 22.71 0.70 5.48
C CYS A 246 23.51 1.85 6.10
N LEU A 247 23.64 3.02 5.45
CA LEU A 247 24.43 4.14 6.00
C LEU A 247 23.65 5.43 6.32
N VAL A 248 22.32 5.40 6.32
CA VAL A 248 21.52 6.58 6.72
C VAL A 248 21.06 6.54 8.19
N TYR A 249 21.24 5.42 8.91
CA TYR A 249 20.75 5.26 10.29
C TYR A 249 21.81 5.33 11.40
N GLN A 250 23.04 5.76 11.13
CA GLN A 250 24.08 5.86 12.17
C GLN A 250 24.84 7.19 12.29
N ASN A 251 24.54 8.21 11.49
CA ASN A 251 25.25 9.49 11.58
C ASN A 251 24.33 10.72 11.69
N ASN A 252 23.54 10.78 12.76
CA ASN A 252 22.95 12.08 13.18
C ASN A 252 22.79 12.17 14.70
N ASN A 253 23.87 11.87 15.41
CA ASN A 253 23.97 12.15 16.84
C ASN A 253 25.18 13.06 17.12
N GLN A 254 25.18 14.27 16.56
CA GLN A 254 25.94 15.40 17.10
C GLN A 254 25.19 16.72 16.85
N ALA A 255 24.72 17.30 17.96
CA ALA A 255 24.18 18.64 18.02
C ALA A 255 25.27 19.69 17.72
N LYS A 256 24.98 20.66 16.85
CA LYS A 256 25.56 22.01 16.90
C LYS A 256 24.50 23.06 16.50
N PRO A 257 24.49 24.24 17.16
CA PRO A 257 23.43 25.22 17.01
C PRO A 257 23.62 26.08 15.76
N ILE A 258 22.52 26.39 15.07
CA ILE A 258 22.53 27.34 13.94
C ILE A 258 22.25 28.74 14.48
N THR A 259 23.23 29.62 14.26
CA THR A 259 23.18 31.07 14.46
C THR A 259 22.24 31.73 13.44
N TRP A 260 21.35 32.59 13.93
CA TRP A 260 20.47 33.42 13.11
C TRP A 260 21.27 34.59 12.53
N LEU A 261 21.42 34.64 11.20
CA LEU A 261 21.82 35.86 10.51
C LEU A 261 20.57 36.71 10.25
N SER A 262 20.45 37.77 11.03
CA SER A 262 19.59 38.91 10.79
C SER A 262 20.03 39.64 9.52
N VAL A 263 19.14 39.79 8.55
CA VAL A 263 19.28 40.83 7.52
C VAL A 263 18.21 41.88 7.83
N GLY A 264 18.70 43.05 8.22
CA GLY A 264 17.91 44.25 8.43
C GLY A 264 17.94 45.15 7.20
N TYR A 265 16.89 45.97 7.14
CA TYR A 265 16.51 47.01 6.18
C TYR A 265 15.78 46.52 4.93
#